data_AF-A0A2J8VAA8-F1
#
_entry.id   AF-A0A2J8VAA8-F1
#
_cell.length_a   1.000
_cell.length_b   1.000
_cell.length_c   1.000
_cell.angle_alpha   90.00
_cell.angle_beta   90.00
_cell.angle_gamma   90.00
#
_symmetry.space_group_name_H-M   'P 1'
#
loop_
_entity.id
_entity.type
_entity.pdbx_description
1 polymer ?
#
loop_
_entity_poly.entity_id
_entity_poly.type
_entity_poly.pdbx_seq_one_letter_code
_entity_poly.pdbx_strand_id
1 'polypeptide(L)'
;MKYTKQNFIMSVLGIIIYITDLIVDIWVSVRFFHEGQYVFSVLALSFMLFGTLVAQCFSYSWFKADLKKAGQESQHCFLLLHCLQGGVF
;
A
#
# COMPACT_ATOMS: atom_id res chain seq x y z
N MET A 1 16.11 -12.10 14.09
CA MET A 1 15.96 -10.69 14.54
C MET A 1 14.82 -10.64 15.54
N LYS A 2 15.02 -10.09 16.74
CA LYS A 2 13.90 -9.87 17.68
C LYS A 2 13.10 -8.65 17.21
N TYR A 3 11.79 -8.77 17.11
CA TYR A 3 10.91 -7.64 16.79
C TYR A 3 10.88 -6.71 18.00
N THR A 4 11.62 -5.60 17.91
CA THR A 4 11.75 -4.63 19.00
C THR A 4 10.54 -3.69 18.98
N LYS A 5 10.17 -3.11 20.13
CA LYS A 5 9.11 -2.08 20.22
C LYS A 5 9.33 -0.91 19.25
N GLN A 6 10.59 -0.58 18.95
CA GLN A 6 10.96 0.41 17.93
C GLN A 6 10.53 0.01 16.51
N ASN A 7 10.66 -1.27 16.14
CA ASN A 7 10.23 -1.75 14.82
C ASN A 7 8.71 -1.66 14.68
N PHE A 8 7.98 -1.97 15.76
CA PHE A 8 6.53 -1.80 15.79
C PHE A 8 6.12 -0.34 15.61
N ILE A 9 6.73 0.59 16.36
CA ILE A 9 6.45 2.03 16.22
C ILE A 9 6.77 2.52 14.81
N MET A 10 7.89 2.08 14.23
CA MET A 10 8.27 2.44 12.87
C MET A 10 7.28 1.92 11.83
N SER A 11 6.77 0.69 12.00
CA SER A 11 5.74 0.11 11.14
C SER A 11 4.41 0.90 11.25
N VAL A 12 3.97 1.24 12.47
CA VAL A 12 2.78 2.08 12.70
C VAL A 12 2.94 3.47 12.07
N LEU A 13 4.09 4.12 12.25
CA LEU A 13 4.37 5.42 11.62
C LEU A 13 4.36 5.32 10.10
N GLY A 14 4.93 4.26 9.55
CA GLY A 14 4.88 3.98 8.12
C GLY A 14 3.45 3.88 7.58
N ILE A 15 2.57 3.17 8.29
CA ILE A 15 1.14 3.07 7.94
C ILE A 15 0.48 4.46 7.92
N ILE A 16 0.76 5.30 8.93
CA ILE A 16 0.19 6.65 9.02
C ILE A 16 0.66 7.52 7.85
N ILE A 17 1.96 7.49 7.54
CA ILE A 17 2.54 8.24 6.40
C ILE A 17 1.91 7.77 5.09
N TYR A 18 1.81 6.45 4.90
CA TYR A 18 1.22 5.85 3.72
C TYR A 18 -0.26 6.25 3.51
N ILE A 19 -1.08 6.22 4.56
CA ILE A 19 -2.49 6.68 4.48
C ILE A 19 -2.56 8.18 4.17
N THR A 20 -1.68 8.98 4.80
CA THR A 20 -1.66 10.43 4.59
C THR A 20 -1.31 10.77 3.14
N ASP A 21 -0.32 10.10 2.57
CA ASP A 21 0.10 10.25 1.17
C ASP A 21 -1.06 9.94 0.21
N LEU A 22 -1.75 8.81 0.42
CA LEU A 22 -2.92 8.43 -0.37
C LEU A 22 -4.05 9.48 -0.31
N ILE A 23 -4.33 10.01 0.89
CA ILE A 23 -5.36 11.06 1.06
C ILE A 23 -4.96 12.33 0.31
N VAL A 24 -3.69 12.75 0.43
CA VAL A 24 -3.18 13.95 -0.22
C VAL A 24 -3.22 13.82 -1.74
N ASP A 25 -2.82 12.67 -2.29
CA ASP A 25 -2.86 12.42 -3.74
C ASP A 25 -4.30 12.43 -4.30
N ILE A 26 -5.25 11.81 -3.59
CA ILE A 26 -6.67 11.87 -3.96
C ILE A 26 -7.18 13.31 -3.90
N TRP A 27 -6.86 14.04 -2.81
CA TRP A 27 -7.28 15.43 -2.63
C TRP A 27 -6.77 16.33 -3.75
N VAL A 28 -5.47 16.21 -4.07
CA VAL A 28 -4.81 16.97 -5.14
C VAL A 28 -5.43 16.62 -6.50
N SER A 29 -5.70 15.34 -6.76
CA SER A 29 -6.35 14.91 -7.99
C SER A 29 -7.77 15.49 -8.15
N VAL A 30 -8.58 15.48 -7.09
CA VAL A 30 -9.93 16.07 -7.08
C VAL A 30 -9.86 17.57 -7.32
N ARG A 31 -8.88 18.26 -6.73
CA ARG A 31 -8.66 19.68 -6.96
C ARG A 31 -8.31 19.98 -8.41
N PHE A 32 -7.37 19.24 -9.01
CA PHE A 32 -7.04 19.39 -10.42
C PHE A 32 -8.22 19.10 -11.35
N PHE A 33 -9.08 18.14 -10.98
CA PHE A 33 -10.31 17.87 -11.72
C PHE A 33 -11.27 19.06 -11.68
N HIS A 34 -11.48 19.66 -10.51
CA HIS A 34 -12.36 20.83 -10.35
C HIS A 34 -11.81 22.10 -11.04
N GLU A 35 -10.49 22.25 -11.12
CA GLU A 35 -9.84 23.36 -11.85
C GLU A 35 -9.76 23.12 -13.38
N GLY A 36 -10.36 22.04 -13.89
CA GLY A 36 -10.37 21.70 -15.33
C GLY A 36 -9.05 21.15 -15.87
N GLN A 37 -8.08 20.88 -14.99
CA GLN A 37 -6.77 20.35 -15.31
C GLN A 37 -6.77 18.81 -15.32
N TYR A 38 -7.60 18.23 -16.19
CA TYR A 38 -7.84 16.78 -16.24
C TYR A 38 -6.58 15.95 -16.50
N VAL A 39 -5.65 16.45 -17.31
CA VAL A 39 -4.39 15.73 -17.61
C VAL A 39 -3.55 15.56 -16.34
N PHE A 40 -3.40 16.61 -15.53
CA PHE A 40 -2.65 16.55 -14.28
C PHE A 40 -3.35 15.69 -13.22
N SER A 41 -4.69 15.77 -13.16
CA SER A 41 -5.51 14.92 -12.29
C SER A 41 -5.33 13.43 -12.59
N VAL A 42 -5.42 13.05 -13.88
CA VAL A 42 -5.24 11.66 -14.33
C VAL A 42 -3.80 11.20 -14.13
N LEU A 43 -2.81 12.07 -14.38
CA LEU A 43 -1.41 11.73 -14.20
C LEU A 43 -1.08 11.45 -12.72
N ALA A 44 -1.56 12.30 -11.80
CA ALA A 44 -1.39 12.13 -10.37
C ALA A 44 -2.01 10.81 -9.88
N LEU A 45 -3.27 10.52 -10.27
CA LEU A 45 -3.92 9.25 -9.91
C LEU A 45 -3.19 8.05 -10.51
N SER A 46 -2.75 8.13 -11.76
CA SER A 46 -2.04 7.03 -12.42
C SER A 46 -0.72 6.72 -11.72
N PHE A 47 0.02 7.76 -11.29
CA PHE A 47 1.27 7.58 -10.56
C PHE A 47 1.04 6.93 -9.18
N MET A 48 0.05 7.43 -8.43
CA MET A 48 -0.38 6.88 -7.14
C MET A 48 -0.81 5.40 -7.25
N LEU A 49 -1.66 5.09 -8.24
CA LEU A 49 -2.13 3.73 -8.50
C LEU A 49 -0.99 2.81 -8.93
N PHE A 50 -0.08 3.28 -9.77
CA PHE A 50 1.05 2.49 -10.22
C PHE A 50 2.02 2.18 -9.07
N GLY A 51 2.35 3.18 -8.25
CA GLY A 51 3.18 2.98 -7.05
C GLY A 51 2.56 1.96 -6.09
N THR A 52 1.25 2.07 -5.88
CA THR A 52 0.45 1.12 -5.11
C THR A 52 0.53 -0.30 -5.68
N LEU A 53 0.33 -0.46 -6.99
CA LEU A 53 0.37 -1.76 -7.66
C LEU A 53 1.75 -2.42 -7.53
N VAL A 54 2.82 -1.66 -7.72
CA VAL A 54 4.19 -2.18 -7.58
C VAL A 54 4.43 -2.66 -6.15
N ALA A 55 4.06 -1.86 -5.14
CA ALA A 55 4.18 -2.25 -3.74
C ALA A 55 3.38 -3.53 -3.41
N GLN A 56 2.15 -3.64 -3.92
CA GLN A 56 1.33 -4.85 -3.75
C GLN A 56 1.93 -6.09 -4.42
N CYS A 57 2.52 -5.94 -5.62
CA CYS A 57 3.21 -7.02 -6.32
C CYS A 57 4.40 -7.57 -5.52
N PHE A 58 5.24 -6.69 -4.96
CA PHE A 58 6.35 -7.10 -4.11
C PHE A 58 5.87 -7.79 -2.84
N SER A 59 4.88 -7.19 -2.17
CA SER A 59 4.27 -7.77 -0.99
C SER A 59 3.71 -9.17 -1.27
N TYR A 60 3.05 -9.36 -2.42
CA TYR A 60 2.48 -10.66 -2.81
C TYR A 60 3.57 -11.70 -3.08
N SER A 61 4.66 -11.29 -3.72
CA SER A 61 5.81 -12.16 -3.97
C SER A 61 6.44 -12.66 -2.65
N TRP A 62 6.63 -11.77 -1.68
CA TRP A 62 7.11 -12.13 -0.36
C TRP A 62 6.13 -13.03 0.40
N PHE A 63 4.83 -12.74 0.32
CA PHE A 63 3.78 -13.58 0.91
C PHE A 63 3.82 -15.00 0.37
N LYS A 64 3.88 -15.16 -0.97
CA LYS A 64 3.96 -16.47 -1.62
C LYS A 64 5.24 -17.23 -1.20
N ALA A 65 6.34 -16.53 -1.01
CA ALA A 65 7.60 -17.12 -0.56
C ALA A 65 7.51 -17.60 0.89
N ASP A 66 6.87 -16.84 1.78
CA ASP A 66 6.71 -17.21 3.19
C ASP A 66 5.65 -18.31 3.39
N LEU A 67 4.56 -18.30 2.62
CA LEU A 67 3.60 -19.42 2.55
C LEU A 67 4.29 -20.74 2.21
N LYS A 68 5.15 -20.72 1.19
CA LYS A 68 5.91 -21.90 0.76
C LYS A 68 6.84 -22.41 1.86
N LYS A 69 7.34 -21.54 2.75
CA LYS A 69 8.16 -21.92 3.90
C LYS A 69 7.32 -22.44 5.08
N ALA A 70 6.12 -21.90 5.28
CA ALA A 70 5.27 -22.21 6.43
C ALA A 70 4.40 -23.47 6.27
N GLY A 71 4.23 -23.99 5.04
CA GLY A 71 3.50 -25.23 4.79
C GLY A 71 2.00 -25.18 5.14
N GLN A 72 1.42 -23.98 5.31
CA GLN A 72 0.01 -23.77 5.68
C GLN A 72 -0.79 -23.07 4.58
N GLU A 73 -1.85 -23.71 4.10
CA GLU A 73 -2.85 -23.20 3.16
C GLU A 73 -3.94 -22.37 3.89
N SER A 74 -3.62 -21.20 4.47
CA SER A 74 -4.67 -20.32 5.02
C SER A 74 -4.84 -19.07 4.15
N GLN A 75 -5.84 -19.13 3.26
CA GLN A 75 -5.88 -18.35 2.02
C GLN A 75 -6.79 -17.10 2.03
N HIS A 76 -7.72 -16.94 2.99
CA HIS A 76 -8.81 -15.96 2.82
C HIS A 76 -8.72 -14.68 3.65
N CYS A 77 -8.25 -14.74 4.90
CA CYS A 77 -8.21 -13.55 5.77
C CYS A 77 -7.04 -12.60 5.43
N PHE A 78 -5.96 -13.14 4.86
CA PHE A 78 -4.76 -12.37 4.51
C PHE A 78 -4.82 -11.72 3.12
N LEU A 79 -5.60 -12.29 2.21
CA LEU A 79 -5.86 -11.73 0.88
C LEU A 79 -6.64 -10.40 1.00
N LEU A 80 -7.55 -10.31 1.98
CA LEU A 80 -8.20 -9.05 2.37
C LEU A 80 -7.20 -7.99 2.86
N LEU A 81 -6.16 -8.41 3.59
CA LEU A 81 -5.10 -7.51 4.09
C LEU A 81 -4.22 -7.01 2.94
N HIS A 82 -4.00 -7.86 1.92
CA HIS A 82 -3.34 -7.50 0.66
C HIS A 82 -4.16 -6.51 -0.18
N CYS A 83 -5.47 -6.74 -0.26
CA CYS A 83 -6.41 -5.86 -0.94
C CYS A 83 -6.50 -4.49 -0.25
N LEU A 84 -6.25 -4.43 1.06
CA LEU A 84 -6.19 -3.21 1.86
C LEU A 84 -4.80 -2.57 1.93
N GLN A 85 -3.85 -3.02 1.09
CA GLN A 85 -2.48 -2.46 1.04
C GLN A 85 -1.65 -2.64 2.32
N GLY A 86 -2.11 -3.49 3.25
CA GLY A 86 -1.46 -3.75 4.53
C GLY A 86 -0.25 -4.67 4.46
N GLY A 87 0.06 -5.23 3.28
CA GLY A 87 1.21 -6.11 3.10
C GLY A 87 2.56 -5.38 2.94
N VAL A 88 2.58 -4.04 3.00
CA VAL A 88 3.81 -3.23 2.98
C VAL A 88 4.48 -3.16 4.36
N PHE A 89 3.76 -3.49 5.45
CA PHE A 89 4.16 -3.19 6.84
C PHE A 89 4.17 -4.40 7.77
#